data_AF-A0A0S8GMK3-F1
#
_entry.id   AF-A0A0S8GMK3-F1
#
_cell.length_a   1.000
_cell.length_b   1.000
_cell.length_c   1.000
_cell.angle_alpha   90.00
_cell.angle_beta   90.00
_cell.angle_gamma   90.00
#
_symmetry.space_group_name_H-M   'P 1'
#
loop_
_entity.id
_entity.type
_entity.pdbx_description
1 polymer ?
#
loop_
_entity_poly.entity_id
_entity_poly.type
_entity_poly.pdbx_seq_one_letter_code
_entity_poly.pdbx_strand_id
1 'polypeptide(L)'
;MSDPAENLDNPINDDWKSDFAGDDAEKLELVKDFDSPAALLDEFSKMRSHDWRSDFAGDDEKFMEQLQRFKSPGDFANSYREAQQKIRSGELNQPPETGLPKPPEGIEEEKLADWRKEHGLPTEAKGYLENLPDGLVIGDDDREIFEDFAGELLANNMPPEAAHVALGWYNKFMEQSQDDLVEIDREHNQALQQELREEWGKDYKANINLATALVKKTFGEEAAERFLNARDPDGVSIFNVKEIMEGWVQLARTVDPLSAIVPSGGDAQKALNDEIADLEKYMRDKRSEYNKDTEAQERLRYLYDLRLKAESK
;
A
#
# COMPACT_ATOMS: atom_id res chain seq x y z
N MET A 1 10.34 -112.34 -7.42
CA MET A 1 10.19 -111.08 -8.16
C MET A 1 8.70 -110.86 -8.33
N SER A 2 8.14 -109.96 -7.52
CA SER A 2 6.77 -109.48 -7.65
C SER A 2 6.83 -107.96 -7.62
N ASP A 3 6.13 -107.38 -8.58
CA ASP A 3 6.17 -106.00 -9.09
C ASP A 3 5.83 -104.94 -8.02
N PRO A 4 6.57 -103.82 -7.88
CA PRO A 4 6.22 -102.74 -6.94
C PRO A 4 5.20 -101.75 -7.53
N ALA A 5 4.26 -102.22 -8.34
CA ALA A 5 3.31 -101.39 -9.08
C ALA A 5 1.84 -101.53 -8.61
N GLU A 6 1.59 -102.03 -7.40
CA GLU A 6 0.24 -102.10 -6.81
C GLU A 6 0.19 -101.38 -5.46
N ASN A 7 0.13 -100.03 -5.47
CA ASN A 7 -0.59 -99.24 -4.45
C ASN A 7 -0.64 -97.74 -4.80
N LEU A 8 -1.22 -97.41 -5.95
CA LEU A 8 -1.65 -96.04 -6.28
C LEU A 8 -3.09 -96.06 -6.82
N ASP A 9 -3.98 -96.74 -6.11
CA ASP A 9 -5.43 -96.54 -6.20
C ASP A 9 -5.91 -96.06 -4.84
N ASN A 10 -5.68 -94.77 -4.56
CA ASN A 10 -6.48 -94.08 -3.55
C ASN A 10 -7.65 -93.43 -4.31
N PRO A 11 -8.84 -94.03 -4.32
CA PRO A 11 -9.99 -93.40 -4.96
C PRO A 11 -10.21 -92.06 -4.25
N ILE A 12 -10.39 -90.99 -5.01
CA ILE A 12 -10.98 -89.77 -4.46
C ILE A 12 -12.28 -90.24 -3.80
N ASN A 13 -12.33 -90.13 -2.48
CA ASN A 13 -13.49 -90.46 -1.66
C ASN A 13 -14.72 -89.81 -2.32
N ASP A 14 -15.78 -90.57 -2.58
CA ASP A 14 -17.01 -90.10 -3.26
C ASP A 14 -17.68 -88.93 -2.53
N ASP A 15 -17.18 -88.55 -1.34
CA ASP A 15 -17.64 -87.41 -0.55
C ASP A 15 -16.53 -86.42 -0.14
N TRP A 16 -15.65 -86.02 -1.08
CA TRP A 16 -14.64 -84.97 -0.85
C TRP A 16 -15.21 -83.63 -0.37
N LYS A 17 -16.50 -83.38 -0.67
CA LYS A 17 -17.21 -82.16 -0.28
C LYS A 17 -17.39 -82.10 1.23
N SER A 18 -17.82 -83.21 1.84
CA SER A 18 -17.89 -83.32 3.31
C SER A 18 -16.51 -83.30 3.95
N ASP A 19 -15.49 -83.91 3.33
CA ASP A 19 -14.11 -83.86 3.84
C ASP A 19 -13.54 -82.42 3.85
N PHE A 20 -13.86 -81.62 2.83
CA PHE A 20 -13.46 -80.20 2.74
C PHE A 20 -14.26 -79.30 3.68
N ALA A 21 -15.58 -79.51 3.76
CA ALA A 21 -16.47 -78.69 4.57
C ALA A 21 -16.38 -79.01 6.07
N GLY A 22 -16.09 -80.26 6.43
CA GLY A 22 -16.27 -80.75 7.80
C GLY A 22 -17.72 -80.56 8.26
N ASP A 23 -17.91 -80.08 9.49
CA ASP A 23 -19.24 -79.77 10.05
C ASP A 23 -19.77 -78.37 9.63
N ASP A 24 -19.08 -77.66 8.73
CA ASP A 24 -19.42 -76.30 8.32
C ASP A 24 -20.39 -76.30 7.13
N ALA A 25 -21.67 -76.10 7.43
CA ALA A 25 -22.73 -76.07 6.43
C ALA A 25 -22.54 -74.96 5.37
N GLU A 26 -21.88 -73.84 5.69
CA GLU A 26 -21.61 -72.77 4.72
C GLU A 26 -20.53 -73.20 3.72
N LYS A 27 -19.50 -73.91 4.17
CA LYS A 27 -18.48 -74.46 3.27
C LYS A 27 -19.04 -75.56 2.39
N LEU A 28 -19.92 -76.41 2.93
CA LEU A 28 -20.59 -77.45 2.16
C LEU A 28 -21.45 -76.84 1.04
N GLU A 29 -22.20 -75.79 1.37
CA GLU A 29 -23.00 -75.04 0.41
C GLU A 29 -22.13 -74.35 -0.66
N LEU A 30 -20.95 -73.85 -0.28
CA LEU A 30 -20.01 -73.20 -1.20
C LEU A 30 -19.39 -74.19 -2.21
N VAL A 31 -19.16 -75.45 -1.82
CA VAL A 31 -18.55 -76.46 -2.70
C VAL A 31 -19.56 -77.36 -3.42
N LYS A 32 -20.86 -77.22 -3.12
CA LYS A 32 -21.92 -78.12 -3.61
C LYS A 32 -21.97 -78.21 -5.13
N ASP A 33 -21.70 -77.10 -5.81
CA ASP A 33 -21.82 -76.94 -7.28
C ASP A 33 -20.52 -77.32 -8.02
N PHE A 34 -19.46 -77.68 -7.30
CA PHE A 34 -18.22 -78.12 -7.92
C PHE A 34 -18.19 -79.65 -8.03
N ASP A 35 -17.88 -80.15 -9.23
CA ASP A 35 -17.84 -81.60 -9.47
C ASP A 35 -16.57 -82.28 -8.92
N SER A 36 -15.52 -81.51 -8.64
CA SER A 36 -14.25 -82.04 -8.10
C SER A 36 -13.43 -80.96 -7.36
N PRO A 37 -12.47 -81.36 -6.50
CA PRO A 37 -11.52 -80.42 -5.91
C PRO A 37 -10.73 -79.63 -6.97
N ALA A 38 -10.46 -80.24 -8.12
CA ALA A 38 -9.75 -79.59 -9.23
C ALA A 38 -10.59 -78.45 -9.85
N ALA A 39 -11.90 -78.63 -10.00
CA ALA A 39 -12.80 -77.59 -10.50
C ALA A 39 -12.87 -76.39 -9.52
N LEU A 40 -12.91 -76.66 -8.22
CA LEU A 40 -12.85 -75.63 -7.18
C LEU A 40 -11.54 -74.83 -7.24
N LEU A 41 -10.40 -75.53 -7.39
CA LEU A 41 -9.09 -74.89 -7.49
C LEU A 41 -8.91 -74.08 -8.78
N ASP A 42 -9.46 -74.55 -9.90
CA ASP A 42 -9.45 -73.84 -11.19
C ASP A 42 -10.25 -72.53 -11.09
N GLU A 43 -11.46 -72.60 -10.54
CA GLU A 43 -12.32 -71.42 -10.35
C GLU A 43 -11.71 -70.41 -9.38
N PHE A 44 -11.17 -70.89 -8.25
CA PHE A 44 -10.46 -70.05 -7.31
C PHE A 44 -9.21 -69.40 -7.93
N SER A 45 -8.50 -70.11 -8.81
CA SER A 45 -7.34 -69.57 -9.52
C SER A 45 -7.75 -68.48 -10.50
N LYS A 46 -8.84 -68.66 -11.24
CA LYS A 46 -9.42 -67.64 -12.13
C LYS A 46 -9.84 -66.39 -11.37
N MET A 47 -10.55 -66.54 -10.25
CA MET A 47 -10.95 -65.42 -9.40
C MET A 47 -9.74 -64.65 -8.87
N ARG A 48 -8.66 -65.35 -8.51
CA ARG A 48 -7.42 -64.71 -8.03
C ARG A 48 -6.64 -64.00 -9.14
N SER A 49 -6.69 -64.50 -10.37
CA SER A 49 -6.01 -63.88 -11.52
C SER A 49 -6.85 -62.86 -12.28
N HIS A 50 -8.10 -62.63 -11.87
CA HIS A 50 -8.99 -61.64 -12.46
C HIS A 50 -8.47 -60.21 -12.24
N ASP A 51 -8.43 -59.40 -13.31
CA ASP A 51 -8.04 -58.00 -13.20
C ASP A 51 -9.24 -57.17 -12.79
N TRP A 52 -9.37 -56.95 -11.49
CA TRP A 52 -10.41 -56.12 -10.87
C TRP A 52 -10.57 -54.74 -11.53
N ARG A 53 -9.52 -54.19 -12.16
CA ARG A 53 -9.57 -52.88 -12.83
C ARG A 53 -10.56 -52.89 -14.00
N SER A 54 -10.68 -54.02 -14.69
CA SER A 54 -11.62 -54.18 -15.80
C SER A 54 -13.08 -54.09 -15.34
N ASP A 55 -13.39 -54.55 -14.12
CA ASP A 55 -14.74 -54.46 -13.55
C ASP A 55 -15.16 -53.00 -13.29
N PHE A 56 -14.20 -52.13 -12.93
CA PHE A 56 -14.45 -50.71 -12.71
C PHE A 56 -14.39 -49.89 -14.00
N ALA A 57 -13.45 -50.21 -14.89
CA ALA A 57 -13.27 -49.49 -16.15
C ALA A 57 -14.42 -49.76 -17.14
N GLY A 58 -14.95 -50.98 -17.16
CA GLY A 58 -15.85 -51.42 -18.22
C GLY A 58 -15.18 -51.22 -19.60
N ASP A 59 -15.85 -50.49 -20.48
CA ASP A 59 -15.35 -50.16 -21.82
C ASP A 59 -14.54 -48.85 -21.89
N ASP A 60 -14.27 -48.16 -20.77
CA ASP A 60 -13.51 -46.89 -20.75
C ASP A 60 -12.00 -47.14 -20.68
N GLU A 61 -11.35 -47.14 -21.85
CA GLU A 61 -9.90 -47.32 -21.99
C GLU A 61 -9.09 -46.27 -21.21
N LYS A 62 -9.56 -45.02 -21.13
CA LYS A 62 -8.83 -43.96 -20.41
C LYS A 62 -8.92 -44.18 -18.90
N PHE A 63 -10.08 -44.61 -18.42
CA PHE A 63 -10.22 -44.96 -17.02
C PHE A 63 -9.41 -46.21 -16.66
N MET A 64 -9.31 -47.18 -17.58
CA MET A 64 -8.44 -48.34 -17.42
C MET A 64 -6.96 -47.94 -17.28
N GLU A 65 -6.45 -47.04 -18.14
CA GLU A 65 -5.08 -46.52 -18.04
C GLU A 65 -4.82 -45.81 -16.69
N GLN A 66 -5.83 -45.13 -16.14
CA GLN A 66 -5.72 -44.53 -14.81
C GLN A 66 -5.69 -45.59 -13.72
N LEU A 67 -6.54 -46.62 -13.80
CA LEU A 67 -6.60 -47.70 -12.82
C LEU A 67 -5.33 -48.57 -12.81
N GLN A 68 -4.64 -48.70 -13.94
CA GLN A 68 -3.35 -49.39 -14.05
C GLN A 68 -2.24 -48.76 -13.19
N ARG A 69 -2.39 -47.51 -12.75
CA ARG A 69 -1.44 -46.83 -11.85
C ARG A 69 -1.47 -47.35 -10.42
N PHE A 70 -2.58 -47.96 -10.00
CA PHE A 70 -2.73 -48.52 -8.66
C PHE A 70 -2.25 -49.96 -8.64
N LYS A 71 -1.39 -50.35 -7.70
CA LYS A 71 -0.83 -51.70 -7.63
C LYS A 71 -1.83 -52.71 -7.06
N SER A 72 -2.73 -52.25 -6.19
CA SER A 72 -3.78 -53.05 -5.55
C SER A 72 -5.11 -52.28 -5.42
N PRO A 73 -6.25 -52.97 -5.18
CA PRO A 73 -7.50 -52.31 -4.83
C PRO A 73 -7.40 -51.42 -3.59
N GLY A 74 -6.55 -51.80 -2.64
CA GLY A 74 -6.28 -51.02 -1.43
C GLY A 74 -5.62 -49.67 -1.72
N ASP A 75 -4.70 -49.61 -2.68
CA ASP A 75 -4.05 -48.36 -3.08
C ASP A 75 -5.05 -47.38 -3.72
N PHE A 76 -5.95 -47.91 -4.55
CA PHE A 76 -7.05 -47.13 -5.13
C PHE A 76 -7.99 -46.59 -4.06
N ALA A 77 -8.42 -47.42 -3.10
CA ALA A 77 -9.28 -47.01 -2.00
C ALA A 77 -8.63 -45.95 -1.10
N ASN A 78 -7.32 -46.08 -0.82
CA ASN A 78 -6.56 -45.08 -0.08
C ASN A 78 -6.49 -43.74 -0.83
N SER A 79 -6.21 -43.77 -2.14
CA SER A 79 -6.21 -42.57 -2.99
C SER A 79 -7.56 -41.87 -3.00
N TYR A 80 -8.66 -42.63 -3.13
CA TYR A 80 -10.00 -42.07 -3.05
C TYR A 80 -10.28 -41.44 -1.67
N ARG A 81 -9.89 -42.12 -0.59
CA ARG A 81 -10.06 -41.60 0.78
C ARG A 81 -9.27 -40.30 0.99
N GLU A 82 -8.04 -40.22 0.51
CA GLU A 82 -7.20 -39.01 0.57
C GLU A 82 -7.82 -37.87 -0.24
N ALA A 83 -8.30 -38.14 -1.46
CA ALA A 83 -9.00 -37.15 -2.27
C ALA A 83 -10.24 -36.60 -1.54
N GLN A 84 -11.05 -37.48 -0.95
CA GLN A 84 -12.20 -37.07 -0.14
C GLN A 84 -11.81 -36.27 1.11
N GLN A 85 -10.70 -36.63 1.77
CA GLN A 85 -10.18 -35.86 2.91
C GLN A 85 -9.76 -34.45 2.48
N LYS A 86 -9.07 -34.30 1.35
CA LYS A 86 -8.69 -32.98 0.80
C LYS A 86 -9.87 -32.13 0.37
N ILE A 87 -10.91 -32.75 -0.20
CA ILE A 87 -12.17 -32.06 -0.53
C ILE A 87 -12.88 -31.60 0.76
N ARG A 88 -12.99 -32.48 1.76
CA ARG A 88 -13.69 -32.21 3.02
C ARG A 88 -12.94 -31.25 3.95
N SER A 89 -11.61 -31.26 3.92
CA SER A 89 -10.78 -30.28 4.64
C SER A 89 -10.89 -28.88 4.04
N GLY A 90 -11.50 -28.76 2.85
CA GLY A 90 -11.60 -27.52 2.12
C GLY A 90 -10.28 -27.08 1.49
N GLU A 91 -9.22 -27.90 1.53
CA GLU A 91 -7.89 -27.60 0.96
C GLU A 91 -7.97 -27.27 -0.54
N LEU A 92 -8.90 -27.90 -1.27
CA LEU A 92 -9.16 -27.60 -2.69
C LEU A 92 -10.04 -26.37 -2.93
N ASN A 93 -10.70 -25.87 -1.88
CA ASN A 93 -11.50 -24.64 -1.89
C ASN A 93 -10.79 -23.50 -1.16
N GLN A 94 -9.59 -23.72 -0.64
CA GLN A 94 -8.77 -22.64 -0.14
C GLN A 94 -8.37 -21.82 -1.36
N PRO A 95 -8.73 -20.52 -1.45
CA PRO A 95 -7.99 -19.64 -2.33
C PRO A 95 -6.50 -19.83 -2.02
N PRO A 96 -5.56 -19.61 -2.97
CA PRO A 96 -4.14 -19.55 -2.62
C PRO A 96 -4.00 -18.69 -1.36
N GLU A 97 -3.04 -18.93 -0.46
CA GLU A 97 -2.99 -18.27 0.87
C GLU A 97 -3.21 -16.73 0.87
N THR A 98 -3.04 -16.08 -0.28
CA THR A 98 -3.26 -14.64 -0.54
C THR A 98 -4.43 -14.30 -1.49
N GLY A 99 -5.08 -15.28 -2.13
CA GLY A 99 -6.07 -15.07 -3.21
C GLY A 99 -5.44 -14.63 -4.55
N LEU A 100 -4.12 -14.45 -4.59
CA LEU A 100 -3.37 -13.97 -5.74
C LEU A 100 -2.86 -15.12 -6.62
N PRO A 101 -2.77 -14.94 -7.95
CA PRO A 101 -2.11 -15.89 -8.82
C PRO A 101 -0.64 -16.08 -8.39
N LYS A 102 -0.19 -17.33 -8.24
CA LYS A 102 1.21 -17.66 -7.95
C LYS A 102 1.81 -18.47 -9.10
N PRO A 103 2.98 -18.08 -9.63
CA PRO A 103 3.66 -18.89 -10.62
C PRO A 103 4.22 -20.18 -9.98
N PRO A 104 4.50 -21.21 -10.78
CA PRO A 104 5.26 -22.37 -10.32
C PRO A 104 6.61 -21.96 -9.69
N GLU A 105 7.00 -22.63 -8.61
CA GLU A 105 8.29 -22.36 -7.96
C GLU A 105 9.45 -22.57 -8.95
N GLY A 106 10.39 -21.61 -8.98
CA GLY A 106 11.59 -21.70 -9.81
C GLY A 106 11.36 -21.52 -11.31
N ILE A 107 10.23 -20.93 -11.73
CA ILE A 107 10.00 -20.58 -13.14
C ILE A 107 11.09 -19.61 -13.65
N GLU A 108 11.58 -19.86 -14.87
CA GLU A 108 12.51 -18.96 -15.55
C GLU A 108 11.82 -17.64 -15.91
N GLU A 109 12.55 -16.53 -15.95
CA GLU A 109 12.02 -15.18 -16.18
C GLU A 109 11.24 -15.05 -17.50
N GLU A 110 11.71 -15.69 -18.57
CA GLU A 110 11.01 -15.73 -19.87
C GLU A 110 9.66 -16.46 -19.76
N LYS A 111 9.62 -17.58 -19.03
CA LYS A 111 8.39 -18.37 -18.79
C LYS A 111 7.45 -17.69 -17.80
N LEU A 112 7.98 -16.84 -16.92
CA LEU A 112 7.17 -16.04 -16.00
C LEU A 112 6.34 -15.01 -16.75
N ALA A 113 6.90 -14.37 -17.79
CA ALA A 113 6.15 -13.43 -18.63
C ALA A 113 4.99 -14.12 -19.37
N ASP A 114 5.21 -15.31 -19.92
CA ASP A 114 4.15 -16.07 -20.58
C ASP A 114 3.08 -16.55 -19.59
N TRP A 115 3.49 -17.04 -18.42
CA TRP A 115 2.56 -17.38 -17.33
C TRP A 115 1.70 -16.18 -16.92
N ARG A 116 2.30 -14.99 -16.78
CA ARG A 116 1.55 -13.75 -16.47
C ARG A 116 0.51 -13.45 -17.55
N LYS A 117 0.88 -13.51 -18.83
CA LYS A 117 -0.07 -13.31 -19.95
C LYS A 117 -1.23 -14.30 -19.90
N GLU A 118 -0.95 -15.58 -19.67
CA GLU A 118 -1.98 -16.63 -19.56
C GLU A 118 -2.97 -16.37 -18.42
N HIS A 119 -2.53 -15.70 -17.36
CA HIS A 119 -3.33 -15.38 -16.18
C HIS A 119 -3.90 -13.95 -16.21
N GLY A 120 -3.81 -13.25 -17.35
CA GLY A 120 -4.35 -11.90 -17.52
C GLY A 120 -3.57 -10.82 -16.76
N LEU A 121 -2.31 -11.09 -16.40
CA LEU A 121 -1.44 -10.18 -15.67
C LEU A 121 -0.51 -9.41 -16.63
N PRO A 122 -0.15 -8.15 -16.31
CA PRO A 122 0.85 -7.40 -17.06
C PRO A 122 2.21 -8.08 -16.98
N THR A 123 2.99 -8.03 -18.07
CA THR A 123 4.37 -8.54 -18.09
C THR A 123 5.40 -7.52 -17.63
N GLU A 124 5.02 -6.24 -17.59
CA GLU A 124 5.85 -5.12 -17.18
C GLU A 124 5.04 -4.21 -16.24
N ALA A 125 5.72 -3.51 -15.34
CA ALA A 125 5.10 -2.62 -14.35
C ALA A 125 4.18 -1.59 -15.02
N LYS A 126 4.65 -0.99 -16.12
CA LYS A 126 3.92 0.02 -16.87
C LYS A 126 2.53 -0.44 -17.34
N GLY A 127 2.31 -1.74 -17.53
CA GLY A 127 0.99 -2.26 -17.91
C GLY A 127 -0.10 -2.01 -16.87
N TYR A 128 0.24 -1.81 -15.59
CA TYR A 128 -0.72 -1.39 -14.56
C TYR A 128 -1.10 0.09 -14.63
N LEU A 129 -0.34 0.89 -15.38
CA LEU A 129 -0.59 2.32 -15.59
C LEU A 129 -1.36 2.58 -16.91
N GLU A 130 -1.72 1.53 -17.63
CA GLU A 130 -2.53 1.59 -18.85
C GLU A 130 -4.02 1.42 -18.52
N ASN A 131 -4.89 2.11 -19.26
CA ASN A 131 -6.34 2.00 -19.10
C ASN A 131 -6.84 2.26 -17.67
N LEU A 132 -6.19 3.21 -16.97
CA LEU A 132 -6.59 3.62 -15.63
C LEU A 132 -8.06 4.06 -15.59
N PRO A 133 -8.80 3.69 -14.53
CA PRO A 133 -10.21 4.04 -14.39
C PRO A 133 -10.40 5.56 -14.24
N ASP A 134 -11.65 6.01 -14.46
CA ASP A 134 -12.10 7.38 -14.21
C ASP A 134 -11.33 8.49 -14.97
N GLY A 135 -10.60 8.15 -16.04
CA GLY A 135 -9.84 9.14 -16.83
C GLY A 135 -8.63 9.71 -16.10
N LEU A 136 -8.14 8.98 -15.09
CA LEU A 136 -6.98 9.34 -14.30
C LEU A 136 -5.74 9.54 -15.19
N VAL A 137 -5.12 10.71 -15.07
CA VAL A 137 -3.86 11.04 -15.75
C VAL A 137 -2.79 11.25 -14.69
N ILE A 138 -1.74 10.43 -14.72
CA ILE A 138 -0.59 10.58 -13.85
C ILE A 138 0.23 11.79 -14.33
N GLY A 139 0.39 12.78 -13.45
CA GLY A 139 1.24 13.94 -13.70
C GLY A 139 2.72 13.56 -13.87
N ASP A 140 3.49 14.44 -14.51
CA ASP A 140 4.93 14.20 -14.69
C ASP A 140 5.68 14.06 -13.35
N ASP A 141 5.28 14.85 -12.34
CA ASP A 141 5.91 14.89 -11.01
C ASP A 141 5.66 13.60 -10.20
N ASP A 142 4.51 12.95 -10.41
CA ASP A 142 4.13 11.74 -9.67
C ASP A 142 4.56 10.45 -10.37
N ARG A 143 5.03 10.54 -11.63
CA ARG A 143 5.34 9.38 -12.47
C ARG A 143 6.26 8.38 -11.79
N GLU A 144 7.30 8.86 -11.10
CA GLU A 144 8.27 8.00 -10.41
C GLU A 144 7.62 7.16 -9.30
N ILE A 145 6.71 7.75 -8.51
CA ILE A 145 6.00 7.06 -7.43
C ILE A 145 5.05 6.00 -7.99
N PHE A 146 4.34 6.33 -9.08
CA PHE A 146 3.43 5.37 -9.73
C PHE A 146 4.18 4.22 -10.40
N GLU A 147 5.34 4.48 -11.00
CA GLU A 147 6.19 3.43 -11.59
C GLU A 147 6.77 2.51 -10.51
N ASP A 148 7.24 3.04 -9.38
CA ASP A 148 7.71 2.26 -8.23
C ASP A 148 6.59 1.36 -7.66
N PHE A 149 5.42 1.95 -7.43
CA PHE A 149 4.24 1.21 -6.96
C PHE A 149 3.81 0.12 -7.95
N ALA A 150 3.84 0.40 -9.26
CA ALA A 150 3.55 -0.59 -10.29
C ALA A 150 4.58 -1.74 -10.33
N GLY A 151 5.83 -1.45 -9.97
CA GLY A 151 6.87 -2.47 -9.75
C GLY A 151 6.49 -3.45 -8.64
N GLU A 152 6.02 -2.94 -7.51
CA GLU A 152 5.54 -3.77 -6.38
C GLU A 152 4.30 -4.61 -6.77
N LEU A 153 3.37 -4.04 -7.53
CA LEU A 153 2.22 -4.77 -8.06
C LEU A 153 2.64 -5.94 -8.97
N LEU A 154 3.63 -5.71 -9.85
CA LEU A 154 4.19 -6.75 -10.72
C LEU A 154 4.89 -7.85 -9.91
N ALA A 155 5.68 -7.48 -8.91
CA ALA A 155 6.40 -8.42 -8.05
C ALA A 155 5.44 -9.37 -7.31
N ASN A 156 4.27 -8.86 -6.94
CA ASN A 156 3.23 -9.61 -6.23
C ASN A 156 2.16 -10.23 -7.15
N ASN A 157 2.31 -10.12 -8.47
CA ASN A 157 1.36 -10.66 -9.46
C ASN A 157 -0.09 -10.19 -9.22
N MET A 158 -0.25 -8.91 -8.89
CA MET A 158 -1.56 -8.34 -8.56
C MET A 158 -2.49 -8.32 -9.79
N PRO A 159 -3.77 -8.71 -9.68
CA PRO A 159 -4.71 -8.54 -10.79
C PRO A 159 -4.87 -7.06 -11.20
N PRO A 160 -4.91 -6.73 -12.50
CA PRO A 160 -5.09 -5.35 -12.99
C PRO A 160 -6.26 -4.61 -12.36
N GLU A 161 -7.41 -5.27 -12.21
CA GLU A 161 -8.61 -4.65 -11.65
C GLU A 161 -8.40 -4.23 -10.20
N ALA A 162 -7.70 -5.05 -9.41
CA ALA A 162 -7.39 -4.74 -8.02
C ALA A 162 -6.34 -3.63 -7.91
N ALA A 163 -5.34 -3.62 -8.81
CA ALA A 163 -4.39 -2.52 -8.94
C ALA A 163 -5.08 -1.20 -9.28
N HIS A 164 -6.01 -1.20 -10.24
CA HIS A 164 -6.77 -0.02 -10.64
C HIS A 164 -7.64 0.55 -9.51
N VAL A 165 -8.23 -0.31 -8.67
CA VAL A 165 -8.95 0.13 -7.47
C VAL A 165 -8.00 0.83 -6.48
N ALA A 166 -6.82 0.26 -6.23
CA ALA A 166 -5.83 0.85 -5.33
C ALA A 166 -5.31 2.20 -5.87
N LEU A 167 -4.99 2.27 -7.16
CA LEU A 167 -4.57 3.49 -7.84
C LEU A 167 -5.64 4.57 -7.80
N GLY A 168 -6.90 4.21 -8.06
CA GLY A 168 -8.03 5.14 -7.99
C GLY A 168 -8.26 5.68 -6.58
N TRP A 169 -8.10 4.85 -5.54
CA TRP A 169 -8.15 5.30 -4.16
C TRP A 169 -7.00 6.27 -3.82
N TYR A 170 -5.77 5.92 -4.20
CA TYR A 170 -4.60 6.74 -3.91
C TYR A 170 -4.70 8.14 -4.52
N ASN A 171 -5.17 8.24 -5.77
CA ASN A 171 -5.37 9.55 -6.40
C ASN A 171 -6.44 10.38 -5.69
N LYS A 172 -7.58 9.80 -5.35
CA LYS A 172 -8.62 10.49 -4.56
C LYS A 172 -8.09 10.93 -3.20
N PHE A 173 -7.27 10.10 -2.56
CA PHE A 173 -6.61 10.45 -1.30
C PHE A 173 -5.64 11.63 -1.48
N MET A 174 -4.86 11.66 -2.56
CA MET A 174 -3.95 12.78 -2.86
C MET A 174 -4.70 14.08 -3.17
N GLU A 175 -5.78 14.01 -3.96
CA GLU A 175 -6.66 15.17 -4.22
C GLU A 175 -7.26 15.70 -2.91
N GLN A 176 -7.82 14.81 -2.08
CA GLN A 176 -8.37 15.17 -0.76
C GLN A 176 -7.31 15.79 0.15
N SER A 177 -6.11 15.23 0.20
CA SER A 177 -5.00 15.77 0.98
C SER A 177 -4.60 17.18 0.53
N GLN A 178 -4.62 17.47 -0.77
CA GLN A 178 -4.37 18.81 -1.29
C GLN A 178 -5.50 19.78 -0.92
N ASP A 179 -6.75 19.35 -1.04
CA ASP A 179 -7.92 20.16 -0.65
C ASP A 179 -7.90 20.46 0.86
N ASP A 180 -7.58 19.47 1.69
CA ASP A 180 -7.44 19.61 3.14
C ASP A 180 -6.36 20.64 3.50
N LEU A 181 -5.21 20.62 2.80
CA LEU A 181 -4.16 21.62 2.99
C LEU A 181 -4.62 23.04 2.62
N VAL A 182 -5.39 23.19 1.54
CA VAL A 182 -5.95 24.49 1.14
C VAL A 182 -6.95 24.99 2.18
N GLU A 183 -7.76 24.09 2.75
CA GLU A 183 -8.69 24.43 3.82
C GLU A 183 -7.96 24.85 5.10
N ILE A 184 -6.97 24.08 5.55
CA ILE A 184 -6.10 24.41 6.69
C ILE A 184 -5.49 25.81 6.48
N ASP A 185 -4.91 26.07 5.31
CA ASP A 185 -4.32 27.39 5.02
C ASP A 185 -5.34 28.51 5.12
N ARG A 186 -6.53 28.31 4.54
CA ARG A 186 -7.60 29.30 4.58
C ARG A 186 -8.01 29.61 6.01
N GLU A 187 -8.21 28.59 6.84
CA GLU A 187 -8.68 28.74 8.21
C GLU A 187 -7.63 29.39 9.11
N HIS A 188 -6.41 28.89 9.08
CA HIS A 188 -5.32 29.43 9.89
C HIS A 188 -4.96 30.86 9.48
N ASN A 189 -4.92 31.17 8.17
CA ASN A 189 -4.67 32.53 7.71
C ASN A 189 -5.80 33.47 8.16
N GLN A 190 -7.07 33.07 8.01
CA GLN A 190 -8.20 33.89 8.47
C GLN A 190 -8.14 34.16 9.99
N ALA A 191 -7.86 33.14 10.79
CA ALA A 191 -7.72 33.26 12.24
C ALA A 191 -6.56 34.19 12.62
N LEU A 192 -5.37 34.00 12.04
CA LEU A 192 -4.22 34.85 12.29
C LEU A 192 -4.49 36.30 11.87
N GLN A 193 -5.08 36.53 10.69
CA GLN A 193 -5.39 37.89 10.24
C GLN A 193 -6.35 38.60 11.19
N GLN A 194 -7.33 37.89 11.75
CA GLN A 194 -8.22 38.46 12.74
C GLN A 194 -7.45 38.89 13.98
N GLU A 195 -6.67 37.97 14.56
CA GLU A 195 -5.91 38.21 15.79
C GLU A 195 -4.90 39.37 15.63
N LEU A 196 -4.12 39.37 14.55
CA LEU A 196 -3.15 40.43 14.29
C LEU A 196 -3.80 41.79 13.99
N ARG A 197 -5.01 41.81 13.41
CA ARG A 197 -5.76 43.07 13.22
C ARG A 197 -6.31 43.60 14.53
N GLU A 198 -6.78 42.72 15.41
CA GLU A 198 -7.23 43.08 16.76
C GLU A 198 -6.06 43.63 17.58
N GLU A 199 -4.88 43.02 17.48
CA GLU A 199 -3.70 43.44 18.23
C GLU A 199 -3.02 44.70 17.66
N TRP A 200 -2.73 44.74 16.35
CA TRP A 200 -1.94 45.82 15.74
C TRP A 200 -2.80 46.96 15.20
N GLY A 201 -4.12 46.75 15.04
CA GLY A 201 -5.04 47.76 14.53
C GLY A 201 -4.59 48.37 13.20
N LYS A 202 -4.35 49.68 13.20
CA LYS A 202 -3.93 50.46 12.01
C LYS A 202 -2.56 50.03 11.46
N ASP A 203 -1.69 49.49 12.32
CA ASP A 203 -0.31 49.14 11.95
C ASP A 203 -0.22 47.75 11.31
N TYR A 204 -1.33 46.99 11.28
CA TYR A 204 -1.39 45.64 10.74
C TYR A 204 -0.75 45.52 9.35
N LYS A 205 -1.19 46.35 8.40
CA LYS A 205 -0.67 46.30 7.01
C LYS A 205 0.82 46.65 6.95
N ALA A 206 1.28 47.61 7.76
CA ALA A 206 2.67 48.02 7.78
C ALA A 206 3.57 46.89 8.31
N ASN A 207 3.14 46.21 9.37
CA ASN A 207 3.86 45.08 9.97
C ASN A 207 3.97 43.89 9.00
N ILE A 208 2.87 43.50 8.34
CA ILE A 208 2.91 42.42 7.33
C ILE A 208 3.87 42.76 6.18
N ASN A 209 3.84 44.00 5.70
CA ASN A 209 4.74 44.45 4.64
C ASN A 209 6.21 44.47 5.09
N LEU A 210 6.50 44.90 6.33
CA LEU A 210 7.84 44.87 6.93
C LEU A 210 8.41 43.45 6.99
N ALA A 211 7.64 42.50 7.51
CA ALA A 211 8.05 41.10 7.60
C ALA A 211 8.32 40.50 6.22
N THR A 212 7.39 40.69 5.28
CA THR A 212 7.53 40.16 3.91
C THR A 212 8.72 40.78 3.16
N ALA A 213 8.91 42.09 3.30
CA ALA A 213 10.03 42.80 2.68
C ALA A 213 11.38 42.36 3.24
N LEU A 214 11.48 42.14 4.57
CA LEU A 214 12.69 41.60 5.18
C LEU A 214 13.05 40.25 4.58
N VAL A 215 12.09 39.32 4.50
CA VAL A 215 12.34 37.96 4.00
C VAL A 215 12.83 38.01 2.55
N LYS A 216 12.15 38.77 1.68
CA LYS A 216 12.57 38.95 0.28
C LYS A 216 13.95 39.59 0.15
N LYS A 217 14.23 40.62 0.95
CA LYS A 217 15.52 41.33 0.94
C LYS A 217 16.67 40.45 1.44
N THR A 218 16.42 39.62 2.45
CA THR A 218 17.44 38.76 3.08
C THR A 218 17.76 37.55 2.23
N PHE A 219 16.75 36.87 1.66
CA PHE A 219 16.94 35.60 0.97
C PHE A 219 16.93 35.70 -0.56
N GLY A 220 16.50 36.82 -1.12
CA GLY A 220 16.20 36.93 -2.55
C GLY A 220 14.85 36.30 -2.90
N GLU A 221 14.33 36.57 -4.10
CA GLU A 221 12.95 36.26 -4.47
C GLU A 221 12.65 34.74 -4.49
N GLU A 222 13.51 33.95 -5.11
CA GLU A 222 13.33 32.49 -5.22
C GLU A 222 13.38 31.77 -3.87
N ALA A 223 14.32 32.12 -2.99
CA ALA A 223 14.40 31.51 -1.67
C ALA A 223 13.32 32.04 -0.73
N ALA A 224 12.89 33.30 -0.88
CA ALA A 224 11.77 33.85 -0.11
C ALA A 224 10.47 33.12 -0.43
N GLU A 225 10.21 32.75 -1.68
CA GLU A 225 9.05 31.93 -2.03
C GLU A 225 9.06 30.58 -1.32
N ARG A 226 10.22 29.93 -1.17
CA ARG A 226 10.32 28.67 -0.39
C ARG A 226 9.96 28.87 1.07
N PHE A 227 10.36 29.98 1.68
CA PHE A 227 9.98 30.32 3.06
C PHE A 227 8.49 30.66 3.17
N LEU A 228 7.93 31.40 2.22
CA LEU A 228 6.51 31.75 2.21
C LEU A 228 5.61 30.51 2.06
N ASN A 229 6.11 29.49 1.34
CA ASN A 229 5.43 28.20 1.17
C ASN A 229 5.84 27.14 2.20
N ALA A 230 6.75 27.46 3.13
CA ALA A 230 7.18 26.49 4.13
C ALA A 230 6.07 26.22 5.15
N ARG A 231 6.03 24.99 5.65
CA ARG A 231 5.02 24.49 6.58
C ARG A 231 5.67 23.89 7.81
N ASP A 232 4.93 23.91 8.92
CA ASP A 232 5.29 23.19 10.14
C ASP A 232 4.89 21.69 10.04
N PRO A 233 5.21 20.86 11.06
CA PRO A 233 4.86 19.44 11.06
C PRO A 233 3.35 19.14 10.99
N ASP A 234 2.50 20.09 11.36
CA ASP A 234 1.05 19.96 11.33
C ASP A 234 0.46 20.43 9.98
N GLY A 235 1.31 20.86 9.04
CA GLY A 235 0.92 21.29 7.71
C GLY A 235 0.50 22.76 7.63
N VAL A 236 0.63 23.54 8.70
CA VAL A 236 0.29 24.96 8.71
C VAL A 236 1.44 25.76 8.12
N SER A 237 1.15 26.73 7.24
CA SER A 237 2.19 27.65 6.75
C SER A 237 2.90 28.34 7.92
N ILE A 238 4.24 28.38 7.90
CA ILE A 238 5.03 29.04 8.97
C ILE A 238 4.74 30.54 9.06
N PHE A 239 4.22 31.17 8.01
CA PHE A 239 3.78 32.57 8.02
C PHE A 239 2.39 32.76 8.63
N ASN A 240 1.63 31.67 8.83
CA ASN A 240 0.37 31.67 9.57
C ASN A 240 0.55 31.41 11.08
N VAL A 241 1.79 31.34 11.57
CA VAL A 241 2.11 31.23 13.00
C VAL A 241 2.39 32.61 13.57
N LYS A 242 1.63 33.01 14.59
CA LYS A 242 1.66 34.36 15.17
C LYS A 242 3.03 34.76 15.70
N GLU A 243 3.63 33.90 16.51
CA GLU A 243 4.92 34.15 17.16
C GLU A 243 6.05 34.30 16.12
N ILE A 244 5.96 33.55 15.02
CA ILE A 244 6.91 33.65 13.91
C ILE A 244 6.73 34.98 13.18
N MET A 245 5.49 35.37 12.87
CA MET A 245 5.19 36.65 12.22
C MET A 245 5.64 37.84 13.08
N GLU A 246 5.33 37.83 14.37
CA GLU A 246 5.81 38.84 15.33
C GLU A 246 7.34 38.92 15.39
N GLY A 247 8.00 37.76 15.43
CA GLY A 247 9.46 37.66 15.39
C GLY A 247 10.04 38.30 14.13
N TRP A 248 9.45 38.06 12.96
CA TRP A 248 9.87 38.69 11.70
C TRP A 248 9.67 40.20 11.71
N VAL A 249 8.56 40.70 12.24
CA VAL A 249 8.32 42.14 12.37
C VAL A 249 9.35 42.78 13.29
N GLN A 250 9.64 42.15 14.44
CA GLN A 250 10.64 42.65 15.39
C GLN A 250 12.05 42.65 14.78
N LEU A 251 12.39 41.59 14.04
CA LEU A 251 13.66 41.51 13.33
C LEU A 251 13.73 42.56 12.22
N ALA A 252 12.65 42.78 11.47
CA ALA A 252 12.60 43.78 10.40
C ALA A 252 12.84 45.19 10.95
N ARG A 253 12.23 45.52 12.08
CA ARG A 253 12.47 46.79 12.79
C ARG A 253 13.91 46.92 13.29
N THR A 254 14.58 45.82 13.62
CA THR A 254 15.97 45.82 14.09
C THR A 254 16.95 45.99 12.93
N VAL A 255 16.72 45.30 11.81
CA VAL A 255 17.60 45.27 10.64
C VAL A 255 17.39 46.49 9.72
N ASP A 256 16.15 46.95 9.58
CA ASP A 256 15.76 48.10 8.75
C ASP A 256 14.86 49.09 9.52
N PRO A 257 15.41 49.77 10.54
CA PRO A 257 14.64 50.66 11.38
C PRO A 257 14.13 51.91 10.65
N LEU A 258 14.73 52.32 9.53
CA LEU A 258 14.22 53.42 8.71
C LEU A 258 12.93 53.05 7.99
N SER A 259 12.87 51.85 7.41
CA SER A 259 11.66 51.37 6.74
C SER A 259 10.49 51.17 7.72
N ALA A 260 10.78 51.01 9.01
CA ALA A 260 9.77 50.90 10.06
C ALA A 260 9.08 52.22 10.45
N ILE A 261 9.58 53.37 9.99
CA ILE A 261 9.04 54.70 10.30
C ILE A 261 7.96 55.11 9.29
N VAL A 262 7.86 54.39 8.17
CA VAL A 262 7.00 54.74 7.05
C VAL A 262 5.61 54.13 7.17
N PRO A 263 4.55 54.94 7.12
CA PRO A 263 3.21 54.45 6.80
C PRO A 263 3.19 53.93 5.35
N SER A 264 2.65 52.72 5.13
CA SER A 264 2.63 51.98 3.85
C SER A 264 2.71 52.85 2.59
N GLY A 265 3.85 52.82 1.89
CA GLY A 265 4.05 53.43 0.56
C GLY A 265 4.68 54.83 0.53
N GLY A 266 5.11 55.39 1.68
CA GLY A 266 5.79 56.69 1.76
C GLY A 266 7.33 56.64 1.56
N ASP A 267 7.95 57.81 1.45
CA ASP A 267 9.40 57.97 1.46
C ASP A 267 9.92 57.96 2.91
N ALA A 268 10.78 56.99 3.24
CA ALA A 268 11.36 56.80 4.58
C ALA A 268 12.22 57.94 5.06
N GLN A 269 13.01 58.53 4.17
CA GLN A 269 13.86 59.65 4.51
C GLN A 269 13.01 60.89 4.78
N LYS A 270 11.98 61.09 3.97
CA LYS A 270 11.05 62.20 4.16
C LYS A 270 10.25 62.06 5.46
N ALA A 271 9.66 60.88 5.73
CA ALA A 271 8.91 60.63 6.96
C ALA A 271 9.77 60.83 8.22
N LEU A 272 11.01 60.34 8.20
CA LEU A 272 11.99 60.58 9.26
C LEU A 272 12.25 62.07 9.49
N ASN A 273 12.49 62.81 8.41
CA ASN A 273 12.78 64.24 8.50
C ASN A 273 11.57 65.08 8.96
N ASP A 274 10.37 64.73 8.48
CA ASP A 274 9.13 65.40 8.86
C ASP A 274 8.84 65.19 10.37
N GLU A 275 8.99 63.97 10.88
CA GLU A 275 8.80 63.68 12.31
C GLU A 275 9.84 64.38 13.21
N ILE A 276 11.11 64.44 12.77
CA ILE A 276 12.14 65.23 13.46
C ILE A 276 11.74 66.71 13.50
N ALA A 277 11.30 67.28 12.39
CA ALA A 277 10.93 68.68 12.31
C ALA A 277 9.73 69.02 13.21
N ASP A 278 8.74 68.13 13.29
CA ASP A 278 7.58 68.29 14.17
C ASP A 278 7.97 68.25 15.66
N LEU A 279 8.83 67.31 16.06
CA LEU A 279 9.34 67.21 17.43
C LEU A 279 10.27 68.38 17.79
N GLU A 280 11.11 68.85 16.86
CA GLU A 280 11.94 70.05 17.04
C GLU A 280 11.08 71.30 17.21
N LYS A 281 9.99 71.40 16.43
CA LYS A 281 9.00 72.47 16.57
C LYS A 281 8.27 72.40 17.91
N TYR A 282 7.84 71.21 18.34
CA TYR A 282 7.24 71.02 19.67
C TYR A 282 8.21 71.42 20.79
N MET A 283 9.47 71.00 20.70
CA MET A 283 10.53 71.40 21.64
C MET A 283 10.74 72.92 21.67
N ARG A 284 10.67 73.59 20.53
CA ARG A 284 10.86 75.04 20.43
C ARG A 284 9.64 75.82 20.95
N ASP A 285 8.46 75.49 20.46
CA ASP A 285 7.24 76.26 20.66
C ASP A 285 6.62 75.98 22.04
N LYS A 286 6.83 74.79 22.60
CA LYS A 286 6.28 74.34 23.90
C LYS A 286 7.34 73.75 24.83
N ARG A 287 8.46 74.47 25.02
CA ARG A 287 9.65 73.96 25.71
C ARG A 287 9.40 73.36 27.10
N SER A 288 8.53 73.95 27.92
CA SER A 288 8.26 73.43 29.27
C SER A 288 7.45 72.13 29.26
N GLU A 289 6.53 71.95 28.33
CA GLU A 289 5.78 70.70 28.13
C GLU A 289 6.74 69.61 27.62
N TYR A 290 7.50 69.90 26.57
CA TYR A 290 8.48 68.98 26.00
C TYR A 290 9.54 68.50 27.01
N ASN A 291 10.06 69.41 27.86
CA ASN A 291 11.07 69.04 28.85
C ASN A 291 10.55 68.04 29.91
N LYS A 292 9.23 67.93 30.09
CA LYS A 292 8.58 66.94 30.97
C LYS A 292 8.16 65.67 30.23
N ASP A 293 8.13 65.73 28.91
CA ASP A 293 7.75 64.64 28.02
C ASP A 293 8.99 63.81 27.66
N THR A 294 9.29 62.81 28.51
CA THR A 294 10.48 61.96 28.34
C THR A 294 10.38 61.08 27.10
N GLU A 295 9.17 60.65 26.72
CA GLU A 295 8.93 59.85 25.53
C GLU A 295 9.24 60.63 24.26
N ALA A 296 8.78 61.89 24.15
CA ALA A 296 9.13 62.75 23.02
C ALA A 296 10.64 62.99 22.90
N GLN A 297 11.34 63.13 24.04
CA GLN A 297 12.80 63.29 24.05
C GLN A 297 13.54 62.04 23.61
N GLU A 298 13.13 60.86 24.07
CA GLU A 298 13.70 59.58 23.66
C GLU A 298 13.44 59.31 22.18
N ARG A 299 12.22 59.59 21.70
CA ARG A 299 11.86 59.49 20.28
C ARG A 299 12.75 60.39 19.43
N LEU A 300 12.91 61.65 19.79
CA LEU A 300 13.76 62.57 19.01
C LEU A 300 15.23 62.12 18.98
N ARG A 301 15.78 61.66 20.11
CA ARG A 301 17.14 61.09 20.15
C ARG A 301 17.28 59.88 19.23
N TYR A 302 16.32 58.97 19.28
CA TYR A 302 16.29 57.79 18.41
C TYR A 302 16.23 58.16 16.92
N LEU A 303 15.40 59.14 16.54
CA LEU A 303 15.31 59.60 15.15
C LEU A 303 16.61 60.25 14.68
N TYR A 304 17.31 60.99 15.54
CA TYR A 304 18.65 61.50 15.20
C TYR A 304 19.67 60.39 14.97
N ASP A 305 19.70 59.37 15.82
CA ASP A 305 20.60 58.22 15.64
C ASP A 305 20.30 57.49 14.33
N LEU A 306 19.02 57.38 13.94
CA LEU A 306 18.63 56.81 12.66
C LEU A 306 19.05 57.65 11.47
N ARG A 307 18.87 58.98 11.54
CA ARG A 307 19.31 59.89 10.49
C ARG A 307 20.82 59.77 10.27
N LEU A 308 21.60 59.73 11.34
CA LEU A 308 23.05 59.53 11.28
C LEU A 308 23.41 58.19 10.63
N LYS A 309 22.70 57.10 10.98
CA LYS A 309 22.91 55.79 10.35
C LYS A 309 22.54 55.79 8.87
N ALA A 310 21.47 56.47 8.47
CA ALA A 310 21.04 56.59 7.08
C ALA A 310 22.09 57.32 6.22
N GLU A 311 22.68 58.39 6.76
CA GLU A 311 23.71 59.20 6.10
C GLU A 311 25.09 58.49 6.05
N SER A 312 25.30 57.46 6.87
CA SER A 312 26.56 56.72 6.94
C SER A 312 26.67 55.50 5.99
N LYS A 313 25.58 55.17 5.27
CA LYS A 313 25.53 54.10 4.27
C LYS A 313 25.70 54.66 2.87
#